data_AF-A0A0Q8N4B9-F1
#
_entry.id   AF-A0A0Q8N4B9-F1
#
_cell.length_a   1.000
_cell.length_b   1.000
_cell.length_c   1.000
_cell.angle_alpha   90.00
_cell.angle_beta   90.00
_cell.angle_gamma   90.00
#
_symmetry.space_group_name_H-M   'P 1'
#
loop_
_entity.id
_entity.type
_entity.pdbx_description
1 polymer ?
#
loop_
_entity_poly.entity_id
_entity_poly.type
_entity_poly.pdbx_seq_one_letter_code
_entity_poly.pdbx_strand_id
1 'polypeptide(L)'
;MRQNLYITQILNKKTVKKISFINVFIQTSIIILITKRLPMKKQTYIIIIFFFINLIQAQKNSQDYFTLKGVLKNNYKGYLYVSYADKKDSCLLENNKFSFKGHISGNMTNVFFWLKGKTCVMKKEFFIENKNIKINLAFYDEIQDRDTTVFFHTTSIVGTKTALIQDDYERFAASNLYAKDQHQKLYRKLNTMAVKTQKIIMWVI
;
A
#
# COMPACT_ATOMS: atom_id res chain seq x y z
N MET A 1 -22.79 9.62 14.52
CA MET A 1 -21.46 9.90 13.89
C MET A 1 -21.10 9.02 12.67
N ARG A 2 -21.89 8.00 12.27
CA ARG A 2 -21.59 7.11 11.11
C ARG A 2 -22.07 7.64 9.74
N GLN A 3 -23.08 8.50 9.67
CA GLN A 3 -23.63 8.98 8.39
C GLN A 3 -22.74 10.01 7.67
N ASN A 4 -22.00 10.85 8.39
CA ASN A 4 -21.09 11.84 7.78
C ASN A 4 -19.93 11.18 7.01
N LEU A 5 -19.48 9.99 7.43
CA LEU A 5 -18.39 9.25 6.79
C LEU A 5 -18.73 8.70 5.39
N TYR A 6 -20.00 8.33 5.17
CA TYR A 6 -20.48 7.86 3.87
C TYR A 6 -20.67 9.01 2.88
N ILE A 7 -21.19 10.15 3.34
CA ILE A 7 -21.41 11.34 2.52
C ILE A 7 -20.08 11.91 2.02
N THR A 8 -19.03 11.95 2.85
CA THR A 8 -17.70 12.42 2.42
C THR A 8 -17.02 11.47 1.41
N GLN A 9 -17.24 10.15 1.52
CA GLN A 9 -16.71 9.19 0.55
C GLN A 9 -17.39 9.31 -0.83
N ILE A 10 -18.71 9.50 -0.86
CA ILE A 10 -19.47 9.72 -2.10
C ILE A 10 -19.09 11.06 -2.74
N LEU A 11 -18.95 12.12 -1.93
CA LEU A 11 -18.51 13.42 -2.41
C LEU A 11 -17.11 13.35 -3.02
N ASN A 12 -16.12 12.79 -2.32
CA ASN A 12 -14.74 12.71 -2.83
C ASN A 12 -14.62 11.86 -4.11
N LYS A 13 -15.35 10.74 -4.20
CA LYS A 13 -15.38 9.91 -5.43
C LYS A 13 -16.04 10.66 -6.60
N LYS A 14 -17.07 11.49 -6.34
CA LYS A 14 -17.67 12.39 -7.33
C LYS A 14 -16.72 13.52 -7.71
N THR A 15 -15.98 14.11 -6.78
CA THR A 15 -15.04 15.22 -7.05
C THR A 15 -13.83 14.75 -7.86
N VAL A 16 -13.25 13.57 -7.54
CA VAL A 16 -12.15 12.98 -8.34
C VAL A 16 -12.63 12.61 -9.75
N LYS A 17 -13.84 12.06 -9.90
CA LYS A 17 -14.44 11.86 -11.23
C LYS A 17 -14.65 13.18 -11.97
N LYS A 18 -15.11 14.23 -11.29
CA LYS A 18 -15.36 15.56 -11.89
C LYS A 18 -14.07 16.23 -12.36
N ILE A 19 -12.99 16.16 -11.57
CA ILE A 19 -11.66 16.69 -11.94
C ILE A 19 -11.06 15.90 -13.10
N SER A 20 -11.20 14.56 -13.10
CA SER A 20 -10.83 13.71 -14.23
C SER A 20 -11.59 14.11 -15.50
N PHE A 21 -12.89 14.42 -15.40
CA PHE A 21 -13.71 14.82 -16.55
C PHE A 21 -13.31 16.17 -17.12
N ILE A 22 -13.00 17.15 -16.25
CA ILE A 22 -12.55 18.49 -16.66
C ILE A 22 -11.20 18.40 -17.39
N ASN A 23 -10.25 17.61 -16.87
CA ASN A 23 -8.95 17.44 -17.52
C ASN A 23 -9.06 16.74 -18.89
N VAL A 24 -9.94 15.74 -19.02
CA VAL A 24 -10.23 15.10 -20.31
C VAL A 24 -10.85 16.11 -21.28
N PHE A 25 -11.80 16.94 -20.81
CA PHE A 25 -12.44 17.96 -21.65
C PHE A 25 -11.41 18.97 -22.18
N ILE A 26 -10.56 19.51 -21.31
CA ILE A 26 -9.50 20.46 -21.69
C ILE A 26 -8.51 19.82 -22.69
N GLN A 27 -8.10 18.57 -22.47
CA GLN A 27 -7.22 17.86 -23.40
C GLN A 27 -7.89 17.63 -24.76
N THR A 28 -9.17 17.24 -24.79
CA THR A 28 -9.90 17.08 -26.05
C THR A 28 -10.03 18.40 -26.81
N SER A 29 -10.30 19.52 -26.12
CA SER A 29 -10.38 20.84 -26.75
C SER A 29 -9.05 21.28 -27.37
N ILE A 30 -7.93 21.04 -26.69
CA ILE A 30 -6.58 21.36 -27.20
C ILE A 30 -6.24 20.50 -28.42
N ILE A 31 -6.53 19.20 -28.39
CA ILE A 31 -6.26 18.29 -29.50
C ILE A 31 -7.09 18.69 -30.73
N ILE A 32 -8.38 19.01 -30.55
CA ILE A 32 -9.24 19.51 -31.63
C ILE A 32 -8.67 20.80 -32.24
N LEU A 33 -8.15 21.72 -31.41
CA LEU A 33 -7.55 22.97 -31.85
C LEU A 33 -6.29 22.74 -32.69
N ILE A 34 -5.44 21.77 -32.30
CA ILE A 34 -4.21 21.41 -33.00
C ILE A 34 -4.51 20.68 -34.32
N THR A 35 -5.48 19.75 -34.32
CA THR A 35 -5.81 18.97 -35.51
C THR A 35 -6.43 19.83 -36.61
N LYS A 36 -7.15 20.92 -36.29
CA LYS A 36 -7.77 21.83 -37.29
C LYS A 36 -6.77 22.44 -38.29
N ARG A 37 -5.48 22.52 -37.96
CA ARG A 37 -4.43 23.07 -38.85
C ARG A 37 -3.68 22.02 -39.68
N LEU A 38 -4.03 20.74 -39.56
CA LEU A 38 -3.32 19.64 -40.23
C LEU A 38 -4.17 19.05 -41.36
N PRO A 39 -3.56 18.49 -42.43
CA PRO A 39 -4.28 17.82 -43.50
C PRO A 39 -5.03 16.58 -42.97
N MET A 40 -6.24 16.32 -43.49
CA MET A 40 -7.19 15.32 -42.96
C MET A 40 -6.58 13.94 -42.69
N LYS A 41 -5.67 13.46 -43.57
CA LYS A 41 -4.97 12.18 -43.38
C LYS A 41 -4.13 12.14 -42.10
N LYS A 42 -3.52 13.26 -41.68
CA LYS A 42 -2.72 13.37 -40.45
C LYS A 42 -3.57 13.55 -39.19
N GLN A 43 -4.77 14.12 -39.31
CA GLN A 43 -5.71 14.28 -38.19
C GLN A 43 -6.19 12.92 -37.67
N THR A 44 -6.49 11.99 -38.58
CA THR A 44 -6.95 10.63 -38.25
C THR A 44 -5.93 9.89 -37.40
N TYR A 45 -4.63 9.97 -37.72
CA TYR A 45 -3.58 9.32 -36.92
C TYR A 45 -3.48 9.88 -35.49
N ILE A 46 -3.62 11.19 -35.31
CA ILE A 46 -3.54 11.84 -33.98
C ILE A 46 -4.73 11.40 -33.10
N ILE A 47 -5.93 11.34 -33.67
CA ILE A 47 -7.13 10.90 -32.94
C ILE A 47 -7.01 9.43 -32.54
N ILE A 48 -6.52 8.57 -33.44
CA ILE A 48 -6.29 7.15 -33.16
C ILE A 48 -5.27 6.98 -32.02
N ILE A 49 -4.13 7.67 -32.07
CA ILE A 49 -3.11 7.63 -31.02
C ILE A 49 -3.68 8.11 -29.68
N PHE A 50 -4.44 9.20 -29.67
CA PHE A 50 -5.08 9.70 -28.45
C PHE A 50 -6.07 8.69 -27.87
N PHE A 51 -6.87 8.03 -28.72
CA PHE A 51 -7.79 6.98 -28.29
C PHE A 51 -7.06 5.81 -27.64
N PHE A 52 -5.93 5.36 -28.22
CA PHE A 52 -5.10 4.32 -27.63
C PHE A 52 -4.46 4.73 -26.29
N ILE A 53 -4.00 5.96 -26.15
CA ILE A 53 -3.45 6.48 -24.87
C ILE A 53 -4.53 6.47 -23.77
N ASN A 54 -5.77 6.85 -24.11
CA ASN A 54 -6.88 6.83 -23.16
C ASN A 54 -7.31 5.41 -22.80
N LEU A 55 -7.31 4.48 -23.77
CA LEU A 55 -7.57 3.05 -23.51
C LEU A 55 -6.56 2.44 -22.53
N ILE A 56 -5.27 2.75 -22.69
CA ILE A 56 -4.21 2.27 -21.78
C ILE A 56 -4.41 2.83 -20.37
N GLN A 57 -4.82 4.09 -20.23
CA GLN A 57 -5.11 4.68 -18.91
C GLN A 57 -6.38 4.12 -18.27
N ALA A 58 -7.41 3.83 -19.06
CA ALA A 58 -8.66 3.23 -18.58
C ALA A 58 -8.47 1.78 -18.09
N GLN A 59 -7.52 1.05 -18.67
CA GLN A 59 -7.16 -0.32 -18.27
C GLN A 59 -6.31 -0.42 -16.99
N LYS A 60 -6.05 0.69 -16.29
CA LYS A 60 -5.48 0.64 -14.94
C LYS A 60 -6.52 0.07 -13.97
N ASN A 61 -6.77 -1.24 -14.06
CA ASN A 61 -7.55 -1.98 -13.09
C ASN A 61 -6.89 -1.78 -11.73
N SER A 62 -7.62 -1.13 -10.83
CA SER A 62 -7.29 -1.20 -9.41
C SER A 62 -7.35 -2.69 -9.05
N GLN A 63 -6.19 -3.30 -8.83
CA GLN A 63 -6.12 -4.67 -8.37
C GLN A 63 -7.03 -4.79 -7.15
N ASP A 64 -8.03 -5.66 -7.24
CA ASP A 64 -9.01 -5.86 -6.17
C ASP A 64 -8.58 -6.98 -5.23
N TYR A 65 -7.48 -7.67 -5.49
CA TYR A 65 -6.89 -8.67 -4.60
C TYR A 65 -5.48 -8.27 -4.19
N PHE A 66 -4.98 -8.84 -3.09
CA PHE A 66 -3.57 -8.78 -2.75
C PHE A 66 -2.84 -10.06 -3.16
N THR A 67 -1.56 -9.93 -3.46
CA THR A 67 -0.62 -11.05 -3.40
C THR A 67 0.48 -10.68 -2.42
N LEU A 68 0.77 -11.56 -1.46
CA LEU A 68 1.81 -11.37 -0.46
C LEU A 68 2.86 -12.45 -0.67
N LYS A 69 3.95 -12.09 -1.33
CA LYS A 69 5.07 -12.99 -1.57
C LYS A 69 6.21 -12.63 -0.65
N GLY A 70 6.85 -13.62 -0.05
CA GLY A 70 7.95 -13.32 0.85
C GLY A 70 8.99 -14.40 0.98
N VAL A 71 10.06 -14.00 1.66
CA VAL A 71 11.15 -14.88 2.09
C VAL A 71 11.18 -14.86 3.61
N LEU A 72 11.24 -16.03 4.23
CA LEU A 72 11.47 -16.20 5.66
C LEU A 72 12.96 -16.49 5.87
N LYS A 73 13.70 -15.58 6.52
CA LYS A 73 15.17 -15.69 6.63
C LYS A 73 15.65 -16.82 7.57
N ASN A 74 14.75 -17.40 8.36
CA ASN A 74 15.04 -18.52 9.23
C ASN A 74 15.02 -19.84 8.45
N ASN A 75 15.86 -20.81 8.86
CA ASN A 75 15.84 -22.18 8.32
C ASN A 75 14.64 -23.00 8.85
N TYR A 76 13.46 -22.40 8.86
CA TYR A 76 12.23 -23.04 9.32
C TYR A 76 11.62 -23.87 8.18
N LYS A 77 11.26 -25.12 8.50
CA LYS A 77 10.52 -26.02 7.62
C LYS A 77 9.14 -26.28 8.22
N GLY A 78 8.10 -26.03 7.45
CA GLY A 78 6.72 -26.23 7.89
C GLY A 78 5.77 -25.22 7.29
N TYR A 79 4.60 -25.12 7.89
CA TYR A 79 3.56 -24.18 7.47
C TYR A 79 3.75 -22.83 8.15
N LEU A 80 3.74 -21.77 7.35
CA LEU A 80 3.56 -20.40 7.84
C LEU A 80 2.07 -20.09 7.78
N TYR A 81 1.53 -19.60 8.88
CA TYR A 81 0.15 -19.19 8.97
C TYR A 81 0.05 -17.68 8.98
N VAL A 82 -1.01 -17.17 8.37
CA VAL A 82 -1.31 -15.75 8.33
C VAL A 82 -2.77 -15.52 8.71
N SER A 83 -3.00 -14.49 9.50
CA SER A 83 -4.32 -13.97 9.83
C SER A 83 -4.42 -12.54 9.34
N TYR A 84 -5.50 -12.20 8.65
CA TYR A 84 -5.77 -10.84 8.17
C TYR A 84 -7.28 -10.59 8.11
N ALA A 85 -7.72 -9.43 8.62
CA ALA A 85 -9.14 -9.20 8.92
C ALA A 85 -9.73 -10.41 9.71
N ASP A 86 -10.79 -11.03 9.19
CA ASP A 86 -11.43 -12.21 9.80
C ASP A 86 -11.03 -13.53 9.11
N LYS A 87 -9.96 -13.51 8.31
CA LYS A 87 -9.49 -14.67 7.53
C LYS A 87 -8.21 -15.24 8.10
N LYS A 88 -8.09 -16.56 8.04
CA LYS A 88 -6.88 -17.31 8.34
C LYS A 88 -6.50 -18.13 7.12
N ASP A 89 -5.23 -18.16 6.81
CA ASP A 89 -4.66 -18.92 5.70
C ASP A 89 -3.31 -19.52 6.12
N SER A 90 -2.83 -20.48 5.35
CA SER A 90 -1.55 -21.15 5.60
C SER A 90 -0.90 -21.56 4.29
N CYS A 91 0.43 -21.52 4.26
CA CYS A 91 1.17 -22.09 3.14
C CYS A 91 2.39 -22.85 3.65
N LEU A 92 2.77 -23.90 2.93
CA LEU A 92 4.01 -24.62 3.16
C LEU A 92 5.17 -23.74 2.69
N LEU A 93 6.21 -23.59 3.51
CA LEU A 93 7.45 -22.95 3.05
C LEU A 93 8.22 -23.87 2.12
N GLU A 94 8.56 -23.35 0.95
CA GLU A 94 9.42 -24.01 -0.03
C GLU A 94 10.61 -23.12 -0.33
N ASN A 95 11.83 -23.64 -0.10
CA ASN A 95 13.07 -22.87 -0.29
C ASN A 95 13.04 -21.50 0.43
N ASN A 96 12.57 -21.50 1.68
CA ASN A 96 12.37 -20.31 2.51
C ASN A 96 11.41 -19.27 1.92
N LYS A 97 10.61 -19.61 0.91
CA LYS A 97 9.66 -18.71 0.26
C LYS A 97 8.23 -19.09 0.66
N PHE A 98 7.39 -18.07 0.70
CA PHE A 98 5.95 -18.21 0.95
C PHE A 98 5.15 -17.28 0.05
N SER A 99 3.89 -17.63 -0.20
CA SER A 99 2.98 -16.82 -1.00
C SER A 99 1.54 -16.97 -0.52
N PHE A 100 0.89 -15.84 -0.26
CA PHE A 100 -0.54 -15.77 0.05
C PHE A 100 -1.26 -14.92 -1.01
N LYS A 101 -2.52 -15.23 -1.28
CA LYS A 101 -3.39 -14.45 -2.17
C LYS A 101 -4.76 -14.32 -1.53
N GLY A 102 -5.29 -13.10 -1.51
CA GLY A 102 -6.59 -12.85 -0.91
C GLY A 102 -7.20 -11.54 -1.33
N HIS A 103 -8.38 -11.24 -0.79
CA HIS A 103 -9.11 -10.00 -1.03
C HIS A 103 -9.44 -9.35 0.31
N ILE A 104 -9.18 -8.05 0.42
CA ILE A 104 -9.63 -7.21 1.53
C ILE A 104 -10.78 -6.30 1.07
N SER A 105 -11.85 -6.23 1.85
CA SER A 105 -13.01 -5.37 1.54
C SER A 105 -12.75 -3.89 1.84
N GLY A 106 -11.84 -3.61 2.77
CA GLY A 106 -11.41 -2.27 3.15
C GLY A 106 -10.23 -1.74 2.35
N ASN A 107 -9.76 -0.55 2.73
CA ASN A 107 -8.56 0.05 2.11
C ASN A 107 -7.27 -0.68 2.51
N MET A 108 -7.20 -1.16 3.75
CA MET A 108 -6.08 -1.90 4.31
C MET A 108 -6.55 -2.70 5.53
N THR A 109 -5.78 -3.70 5.95
CA THR A 109 -5.97 -4.41 7.22
C THR A 109 -4.62 -4.83 7.79
N ASN A 110 -4.57 -4.95 9.12
CA ASN A 110 -3.44 -5.53 9.84
C ASN A 110 -3.27 -7.01 9.48
N VAL A 111 -2.04 -7.48 9.54
CA VAL A 111 -1.70 -8.88 9.29
C VAL A 111 -0.84 -9.43 10.39
N PHE A 112 -1.08 -10.69 10.73
CA PHE A 112 -0.39 -11.37 11.81
C PHE A 112 0.10 -12.73 11.34
N PHE A 113 1.40 -12.99 11.50
CA PHE A 113 2.00 -14.28 11.20
C PHE A 113 2.12 -15.12 12.47
N TRP A 114 1.95 -16.42 12.33
CA TRP A 114 2.11 -17.36 13.43
C TRP A 114 2.58 -18.73 12.96
N LEU A 115 3.16 -19.47 13.90
CA LEU A 115 3.58 -20.86 13.75
C LEU A 115 2.66 -21.74 14.60
N LYS A 116 2.29 -22.91 14.08
CA LYS A 116 1.40 -23.84 14.81
C LYS A 116 2.01 -24.24 16.15
N GLY A 117 1.22 -24.14 17.22
CA GLY A 117 1.62 -24.57 18.57
C GLY A 117 2.62 -23.64 19.27
N LYS A 118 2.89 -22.45 18.73
CA LYS A 118 3.77 -21.46 19.36
C LYS A 118 3.02 -20.16 19.64
N THR A 119 3.27 -19.56 20.81
CA THR A 119 2.89 -18.17 21.08
C THR A 119 3.72 -17.27 20.17
N CYS A 120 3.06 -16.45 19.37
CA CYS A 120 3.72 -15.59 18.38
C CYS A 120 3.38 -14.13 18.65
N VAL A 121 4.31 -13.23 18.36
CA VAL A 121 4.14 -11.77 18.48
C VAL A 121 4.79 -11.09 17.28
N MET A 122 4.17 -10.04 16.77
CA MET A 122 4.76 -9.17 15.74
C MET A 122 5.47 -8.00 16.42
N LYS A 123 6.79 -7.88 16.26
CA LYS A 123 7.56 -6.72 16.76
C LYS A 123 7.16 -5.40 16.10
N LYS A 124 6.75 -5.48 14.84
CA LYS A 124 6.36 -4.34 14.03
C LYS A 124 5.14 -4.72 13.23
N GLU A 125 4.05 -4.02 13.49
CA GLU A 125 2.83 -4.17 12.72
C GLU A 125 3.03 -3.64 11.31
N PHE A 126 2.37 -4.27 10.35
CA PHE A 126 2.26 -3.72 9.02
C PHE A 126 0.89 -4.05 8.45
N PHE A 127 0.53 -3.34 7.38
CA PHE A 127 -0.78 -3.41 6.78
C PHE A 127 -0.68 -3.95 5.36
N ILE A 128 -1.65 -4.78 4.98
CA ILE A 128 -1.83 -5.25 3.61
C ILE A 128 -2.89 -4.42 2.89
N GLU A 129 -2.69 -4.20 1.60
CA GLU A 129 -3.61 -3.53 0.66
C GLU A 129 -3.87 -4.50 -0.52
N ASN A 130 -4.98 -4.35 -1.25
CA ASN A 130 -5.22 -5.11 -2.49
C ASN A 130 -4.22 -4.75 -3.61
N LYS A 131 -3.00 -5.25 -3.47
CA LYS A 131 -1.84 -4.98 -4.33
C LYS A 131 -0.85 -6.14 -4.26
N ASN A 132 0.16 -6.08 -5.11
CA ASN A 132 1.31 -6.97 -5.01
C ASN A 132 2.28 -6.45 -3.95
N ILE A 133 2.48 -7.26 -2.92
CA ILE A 133 3.31 -6.98 -1.76
C ILE A 133 4.46 -7.98 -1.75
N LYS A 134 5.68 -7.47 -1.54
CA LYS A 134 6.85 -8.31 -1.26
C LYS A 134 7.37 -8.03 0.13
N ILE A 135 7.64 -9.07 0.90
CA ILE A 135 8.10 -8.97 2.29
C ILE A 135 9.27 -9.91 2.57
N ASN A 136 10.24 -9.42 3.34
CA ASN A 136 11.25 -10.27 3.96
C ASN A 136 10.97 -10.35 5.45
N LEU A 137 10.60 -11.53 5.91
CA LEU A 137 10.23 -11.83 7.27
C LEU A 137 11.36 -12.59 7.96
N ALA A 138 11.51 -12.37 9.25
CA ALA A 138 12.34 -13.19 10.12
C ALA A 138 11.65 -13.33 11.47
N PHE A 139 12.03 -14.33 12.24
CA PHE A 139 11.62 -14.44 13.63
C PHE A 139 12.81 -14.86 14.50
N TYR A 140 12.67 -14.68 15.80
CA TYR A 140 13.55 -15.28 16.78
C TYR A 140 12.72 -15.70 17.98
N ASP A 141 13.26 -16.63 18.76
CA ASP A 141 12.59 -17.16 19.94
C ASP A 141 13.13 -16.41 21.18
N GLU A 142 12.25 -16.02 22.09
CA GLU A 142 12.59 -15.37 23.36
C GLU A 142 11.88 -16.10 24.48
N ILE A 143 12.61 -16.41 25.55
CA ILE A 143 12.05 -17.09 26.72
C ILE A 143 11.54 -16.02 27.68
N GLN A 144 10.23 -16.04 27.96
CA GLN A 144 9.58 -15.18 28.94
C GLN A 144 8.78 -16.06 29.91
N ASP A 145 9.06 -15.94 31.21
CA ASP A 145 8.36 -16.65 32.28
C ASP A 145 8.14 -18.16 32.05
N ARG A 146 9.19 -18.84 31.57
CA ARG A 146 9.26 -20.30 31.24
C ARG A 146 8.60 -20.71 29.92
N ASP A 147 7.92 -19.80 29.23
CA ASP A 147 7.35 -20.04 27.91
C ASP A 147 8.23 -19.46 26.79
N THR A 148 8.28 -20.14 25.65
CA THR A 148 9.00 -19.65 24.47
C THR A 148 8.03 -18.88 23.56
N THR A 149 8.28 -17.59 23.39
CA THR A 149 7.53 -16.73 22.47
C THR A 149 8.32 -16.47 21.20
N VAL A 150 7.66 -16.60 20.05
CA VAL A 150 8.23 -16.33 18.74
C VAL A 150 7.96 -14.89 18.34
N PHE A 151 9.01 -14.10 18.21
CA PHE A 151 8.92 -12.71 17.80
C PHE A 151 9.23 -12.57 16.31
N PHE A 152 8.18 -12.38 15.51
CA PHE A 152 8.29 -12.02 14.11
C PHE A 152 8.70 -10.57 13.95
N HIS A 153 9.59 -10.29 13.01
CA HIS A 153 9.94 -8.95 12.60
C HIS A 153 10.09 -8.85 11.08
N THR A 154 9.59 -7.75 10.55
CA THR A 154 9.68 -7.43 9.13
C THR A 154 11.00 -6.73 8.85
N THR A 155 11.87 -7.35 8.05
CA THR A 155 13.17 -6.76 7.67
C THR A 155 13.07 -5.83 6.47
N SER A 156 12.11 -6.06 5.57
CA SER A 156 11.77 -5.14 4.48
C SER A 156 10.38 -5.44 3.96
N ILE A 157 9.65 -4.41 3.55
CA ILE A 157 8.35 -4.54 2.90
C ILE A 157 8.25 -3.53 1.77
N VAL A 158 7.76 -3.98 0.61
CA VAL A 158 7.52 -3.12 -0.54
C VAL A 158 6.16 -3.41 -1.16
N GLY A 159 5.59 -2.41 -1.82
CA GLY A 159 4.31 -2.51 -2.54
C GLY A 159 3.08 -2.01 -1.76
N THR A 160 3.23 -1.62 -0.50
CA THR A 160 2.16 -1.00 0.30
C THR A 160 2.35 0.51 0.42
N LYS A 161 1.27 1.29 0.58
CA LYS A 161 1.40 2.73 0.83
C LYS A 161 1.99 2.99 2.21
N THR A 162 1.64 2.15 3.19
CA THR A 162 2.17 2.27 4.55
C THR A 162 3.68 2.10 4.58
N ALA A 163 4.25 1.16 3.83
CA ALA A 163 5.71 1.01 3.70
C ALA A 163 6.35 2.28 3.12
N LEU A 164 5.74 2.87 2.08
CA LEU A 164 6.26 4.11 1.48
C LEU A 164 6.22 5.31 2.46
N ILE A 165 5.15 5.42 3.25
CA ILE A 165 5.01 6.48 4.26
C ILE A 165 6.07 6.28 5.36
N GLN A 166 6.25 5.04 5.80
CA GLN A 166 7.25 4.67 6.78
C GLN A 166 8.67 5.00 6.29
N ASP A 167 9.04 4.55 5.08
CA ASP A 167 10.36 4.82 4.51
C ASP A 167 10.62 6.33 4.29
N ASP A 168 9.59 7.11 3.92
CA ASP A 168 9.68 8.57 3.83
C ASP A 168 9.90 9.21 5.20
N TYR A 169 9.23 8.71 6.24
CA TYR A 169 9.42 9.19 7.61
C TYR A 169 10.80 8.83 8.17
N GLU A 170 11.20 7.56 8.08
CA GLU A 170 12.48 7.07 8.59
C GLU A 170 13.67 7.76 7.91
N ARG A 171 13.60 7.99 6.58
CA ARG A 171 14.62 8.78 5.87
C ARG A 171 14.67 10.24 6.32
N PHE A 172 13.51 10.88 6.50
CA PHE A 172 13.44 12.25 7.01
C PHE A 172 13.99 12.34 8.44
N ALA A 173 13.73 11.34 9.27
CA ALA A 173 14.25 11.29 10.62
C ALA A 173 15.77 11.13 10.63
N ALA A 174 16.30 10.21 9.83
CA ALA A 174 17.74 9.99 9.69
C ALA A 174 18.47 11.25 9.19
N SER A 175 17.91 11.96 8.20
CA SER A 175 18.52 13.19 7.68
C SER A 175 18.50 14.37 8.67
N ASN A 176 17.74 14.28 9.76
CA ASN A 176 17.60 15.33 10.77
C ASN A 176 18.10 14.91 12.16
N LEU A 177 18.87 13.82 12.26
CA LEU A 177 19.39 13.27 13.52
C LEU A 177 20.17 14.28 14.36
N TYR A 178 20.89 15.21 13.73
CA TYR A 178 21.74 16.20 14.39
C TYR A 178 21.22 17.64 14.26
N ALA A 179 19.98 17.81 13.81
CA ALA A 179 19.39 19.15 13.69
C ALA A 179 19.07 19.72 15.07
N LYS A 180 19.44 20.98 15.33
CA LYS A 180 19.15 21.68 16.60
C LYS A 180 17.64 21.70 16.93
N ASP A 181 16.79 21.64 15.92
CA ASP A 181 15.32 21.64 15.98
C ASP A 181 14.69 20.29 15.58
N GLN A 182 15.41 19.18 15.76
CA GLN A 182 15.00 17.82 15.35
C GLN A 182 13.55 17.49 15.73
N HIS A 183 13.18 17.62 17.02
CA HIS A 183 11.83 17.26 17.49
C HIS A 183 10.73 18.03 16.76
N GLN A 184 10.92 19.34 16.55
CA GLN A 184 9.94 20.17 15.86
C GLN A 184 9.81 19.77 14.39
N LYS A 185 10.93 19.44 13.73
CA LYS A 185 10.93 18.95 12.35
C LYS A 185 10.21 17.61 12.20
N LEU A 186 10.50 16.64 13.10
CA LEU A 186 9.84 15.33 13.11
C LEU A 186 8.32 15.47 13.31
N TYR A 187 7.91 16.31 14.27
CA TYR A 187 6.50 16.56 14.54
C TYR A 187 5.79 17.20 13.33
N ARG A 188 6.40 18.20 12.70
CA ARG A 188 5.85 18.83 11.48
C ARG A 188 5.71 17.84 10.34
N LYS A 189 6.67 16.93 10.15
CA LYS A 189 6.60 15.87 9.13
C LYS A 189 5.43 14.92 9.41
N LEU A 190 5.28 14.45 10.65
CA LEU A 190 4.14 13.62 11.06
C LEU A 190 2.80 14.31 10.81
N ASN A 191 2.68 15.57 11.25
CA ASN A 191 1.44 16.34 11.06
C ASN A 191 1.11 16.51 9.56
N THR A 192 2.13 16.82 8.74
CA THR A 192 1.96 16.95 7.29
C THR A 192 1.51 15.64 6.66
N MET A 193 2.08 14.51 7.07
CA MET A 193 1.67 13.19 6.62
C MET A 193 0.24 12.88 7.08
N ALA A 194 -0.15 13.26 8.29
CA ALA A 194 -1.46 12.97 8.86
C ALA A 194 -2.57 13.71 8.11
N VAL A 195 -2.34 14.99 7.83
CA VAL A 195 -3.23 15.83 7.03
C VAL A 195 -3.32 15.29 5.60
N LYS A 196 -2.19 14.92 4.98
CA LYS A 196 -2.15 14.44 3.58
C LYS A 196 -2.79 13.06 3.39
N THR A 197 -2.73 12.20 4.40
CA THR A 197 -3.24 10.81 4.32
C THR A 197 -4.63 10.62 4.87
N GLN A 198 -5.21 11.67 5.49
CA GLN A 198 -6.56 11.78 6.06
C GLN A 198 -7.24 10.43 6.32
N LYS A 199 -6.64 9.63 7.22
CA LYS A 199 -7.14 8.41 7.93
C LYS A 199 -6.03 7.43 8.35
N ILE A 200 -4.80 7.55 7.86
CA ILE A 200 -3.76 6.50 8.04
C ILE A 200 -3.01 6.62 9.39
N ILE A 201 -2.89 7.82 9.98
CA ILE A 201 -1.90 8.08 11.04
C ILE A 201 -2.42 7.93 12.47
N MET A 202 -3.71 7.69 12.69
CA MET A 202 -4.24 7.56 14.06
C MET A 202 -3.73 6.32 14.82
N TRP A 203 -2.92 5.46 14.19
CA TRP A 203 -2.46 4.18 14.73
C TRP A 203 -0.94 3.94 14.60
N VAL A 204 -0.17 4.95 14.18
CA VAL A 204 1.29 4.83 13.92
C VAL A 204 2.12 5.57 14.97
N ILE A 205 1.50 6.15 15.99
CA ILE A 205 2.16 6.83 17.12
C ILE A 205 1.85 6.06 18.40
#